data_AF-A0A7W1RQE9-F1
#
_entry.id   AF-A0A7W1RQE9-F1
#
_cell.length_a   1.000
_cell.length_b   1.000
_cell.length_c   1.000
_cell.angle_alpha   90.00
_cell.angle_beta   90.00
_cell.angle_gamma   90.00
#
_symmetry.space_group_name_H-M   'P 1'
#
loop_
_entity.id
_entity.type
_entity.pdbx_description
1 polymer ?
#
loop_
_entity_poly.entity_id
_entity_poly.type
_entity_poly.pdbx_seq_one_letter_code
_entity_poly.pdbx_strand_id
1 'polypeptide(L)'
;MLLYFAPFAILTLLLVGAAIIRPQLLYEYPYFMGATFAVFILPQAYSLYLNEWGGIYLESTLLMCTLCLLCCWLGYRLRPHPGVMERLNVPIDSGRFLQGGIVLVLIGWYFTLKFGSLAEEELSSQMTGIGTIYLFFGGLIYPGFAICFYSALRSGGFLAWAGTAAAAISPLQAAVFYGRREPTALLLLSLGLSLYFIKGRRPPRLIVLAAIVGGIIAIPLTGEYRKLAADDPLGALKSIDFEEQFA
;
A
#
# COMPACT_ATOMS: atom_id res chain seq x y z
N MET A 1 10.35 17.87 21.67
CA MET A 1 10.06 16.42 21.45
C MET A 1 8.63 15.99 21.81
N LEU A 2 8.20 15.94 23.08
CA LEU A 2 6.82 15.49 23.45
C LEU A 2 5.72 16.32 22.77
N LEU A 3 5.96 17.63 22.60
CA LEU A 3 5.08 18.57 21.88
C LEU A 3 4.78 18.15 20.42
N TYR A 4 5.70 17.44 19.75
CA TYR A 4 5.56 17.00 18.36
C TYR A 4 5.11 15.55 18.26
N PHE A 5 5.59 14.68 19.16
CA PHE A 5 5.22 13.27 19.17
C PHE A 5 3.77 13.05 19.61
N ALA A 6 3.32 13.74 20.67
CA ALA A 6 1.97 13.59 21.20
C ALA A 6 0.86 13.89 20.17
N PRO A 7 0.84 15.03 19.45
CA PRO A 7 -0.22 15.29 18.46
C PRO A 7 -0.19 14.28 17.31
N PHE A 8 0.99 13.86 16.86
CA PHE A 8 1.15 12.82 15.85
C PHE A 8 0.52 11.49 16.30
N ALA A 9 0.91 11.02 17.49
CA ALA A 9 0.43 9.76 18.05
C ALA A 9 -1.07 9.81 18.33
N ILE A 10 -1.57 10.88 18.94
CA ILE A 10 -2.99 11.07 19.23
C ILE A 10 -3.82 11.05 17.94
N LEU A 11 -3.42 11.80 16.91
CA LEU A 11 -4.15 11.85 15.65
C LEU A 11 -4.19 10.47 14.96
N THR A 12 -3.05 9.77 14.96
CA THR A 12 -2.93 8.41 14.42
C THR A 12 -3.85 7.44 15.17
N LEU A 13 -3.81 7.44 16.50
CA LEU A 13 -4.64 6.58 17.34
C LEU A 13 -6.13 6.91 17.25
N LEU A 14 -6.50 8.18 17.08
CA LEU A 14 -7.89 8.58 16.87
C LEU A 14 -8.44 8.05 15.55
N LEU A 15 -7.68 8.14 14.46
CA LEU A 15 -8.08 7.60 13.15
C LEU A 15 -8.19 6.07 13.20
N VAL A 16 -7.19 5.38 13.77
CA VAL A 16 -7.24 3.92 13.94
C VAL A 16 -8.39 3.50 14.85
N GLY A 17 -8.58 4.18 15.98
CA GLY A 17 -9.66 3.90 16.93
C GLY A 17 -11.03 4.05 16.28
N ALA A 18 -11.24 5.11 15.49
CA ALA A 18 -12.46 5.29 14.72
C ALA A 18 -12.69 4.15 13.72
N ALA A 19 -11.65 3.68 13.02
CA ALA A 19 -11.73 2.54 12.11
C ALA A 19 -12.04 1.22 12.85
N ILE A 20 -11.53 1.01 14.07
CA ILE A 20 -11.84 -0.17 14.88
C ILE A 20 -13.31 -0.15 15.35
N ILE A 21 -13.81 1.00 15.81
CA ILE A 21 -15.21 1.17 16.24
C ILE A 21 -16.16 0.97 15.05
N ARG A 22 -15.82 1.56 13.90
CA ARG A 22 -16.56 1.49 12.64
C ARG A 22 -15.67 0.95 11.51
N PRO A 23 -15.58 -0.39 11.33
CA PRO A 23 -14.70 -1.03 10.33
C PRO A 23 -14.88 -0.55 8.89
N GLN A 24 -16.06 -0.02 8.58
CA GLN A 24 -16.40 0.56 7.27
C GLN A 24 -15.46 1.72 6.91
N LEU A 25 -15.02 2.48 7.91
CA LEU A 25 -14.16 3.63 7.75
C LEU A 25 -12.77 3.22 7.28
N LEU A 26 -12.32 1.97 7.49
CA LEU A 26 -10.98 1.54 7.06
C LEU A 26 -10.77 1.68 5.54
N TYR A 27 -11.83 1.58 4.74
CA TYR A 27 -11.75 1.78 3.30
C TYR A 27 -11.74 3.24 2.87
N GLU A 28 -12.12 4.15 3.78
CA GLU A 28 -12.03 5.57 3.51
C GLU A 28 -10.58 6.04 3.67
N TYR A 29 -10.14 6.87 2.73
CA TYR A 29 -8.75 7.31 2.61
C TYR A 29 -8.09 7.76 3.93
N PRO A 30 -8.67 8.67 4.75
CA PRO A 30 -7.97 9.18 5.92
C PRO A 30 -7.73 8.12 7.01
N TYR A 31 -8.64 7.15 7.16
CA TYR A 31 -8.51 6.10 8.16
C TYR A 31 -7.57 4.99 7.69
N PHE A 32 -7.57 4.67 6.39
CA PHE A 32 -6.55 3.82 5.79
C PHE A 32 -5.15 4.41 5.97
N MET A 33 -5.00 5.72 5.71
CA MET A 33 -3.74 6.41 5.95
C MET A 33 -3.39 6.40 7.45
N GLY A 34 -4.34 6.62 8.34
CA GLY A 34 -4.13 6.49 9.79
C GLY A 34 -3.59 5.11 10.18
N ALA A 35 -4.17 4.03 9.65
CA ALA A 35 -3.67 2.66 9.87
C ALA A 35 -2.26 2.47 9.30
N THR A 36 -1.97 3.01 8.11
CA THR A 36 -0.64 2.96 7.50
C THR A 36 0.40 3.68 8.37
N PHE A 37 0.09 4.89 8.85
CA PHE A 37 0.98 5.62 9.76
C PHE A 37 1.16 4.87 11.09
N ALA A 38 0.11 4.26 11.64
CA ALA A 38 0.20 3.47 12.86
C ALA A 38 1.09 2.23 12.73
N VAL A 39 1.12 1.64 11.54
CA VAL A 39 1.84 0.40 11.25
C VAL A 39 3.29 0.67 10.84
N PHE A 40 3.53 1.69 10.01
CA PHE A 40 4.86 1.97 9.43
C PHE A 40 5.64 3.04 10.18
N ILE A 41 4.98 4.10 10.63
CA ILE A 41 5.66 5.33 11.10
C ILE A 41 5.64 5.41 12.61
N LEU A 42 4.52 5.10 13.26
CA LEU A 42 4.36 5.24 14.71
C LEU A 42 5.35 4.41 15.54
N PRO A 43 5.63 3.12 15.22
CA PRO A 43 6.61 2.34 15.98
C PRO A 43 8.03 2.89 15.81
N GLN A 44 8.39 3.31 14.59
CA GLN A 44 9.69 3.91 14.30
C GLN A 44 9.86 5.27 14.99
N ALA A 45 8.83 6.11 14.93
CA ALA A 45 8.78 7.39 15.62
C ALA A 45 8.90 7.23 17.15
N TYR A 46 8.27 6.20 17.72
CA TYR A 46 8.37 5.90 19.13
C TYR A 46 9.77 5.42 19.53
N SER A 47 10.37 4.53 18.73
CA SER A 47 11.75 4.06 18.95
C SER A 47 12.77 5.22 18.87
N LEU A 48 12.64 6.10 17.89
CA LEU A 48 13.51 7.28 17.75
C LEU A 48 13.30 8.32 18.86
N TYR A 49 12.07 8.41 19.39
CA TYR A 49 11.76 9.27 20.53
C TYR A 49 12.42 8.76 21.82
N LEU A 50 12.46 7.44 22.04
CA LEU A 50 13.07 6.83 23.24
C LEU A 50 14.61 6.81 23.21
N ASN A 51 15.21 6.49 22.06
CA ASN A 51 16.64 6.21 21.97
C ASN A 51 17.50 7.46 21.65
N GLU A 52 16.92 8.66 21.62
CA GLU A 52 17.57 9.95 21.24
C GLU A 52 18.32 9.96 19.88
N TRP A 53 18.26 8.88 19.10
CA TRP A 53 18.82 8.76 17.74
C TRP A 53 18.06 9.57 16.69
N GLY A 54 16.98 10.24 17.07
CA GLY A 54 16.18 11.09 16.19
C GLY A 54 16.95 12.23 15.52
N GLY A 55 18.06 12.65 16.14
CA GLY A 55 18.85 13.79 15.66
C GLY A 55 18.03 15.08 15.61
N ILE A 56 18.60 16.09 14.96
CA ILE A 56 18.07 17.47 14.94
C ILE A 56 16.77 17.56 14.10
N TYR A 57 16.53 16.60 13.20
CA TYR A 57 15.41 16.63 12.25
C TYR A 57 14.16 15.87 12.70
N LEU A 58 14.19 15.17 13.83
CA LEU A 58 13.04 14.38 14.29
C LEU A 58 11.82 15.27 14.57
N GLU A 59 12.03 16.45 15.17
CA GLU A 59 10.93 17.37 15.46
C GLU A 59 10.23 17.85 14.18
N SER A 60 11.00 18.26 13.16
CA SER A 60 10.48 18.64 11.86
C SER A 60 9.78 17.48 11.14
N THR A 61 10.32 16.26 11.28
CA THR A 61 9.74 15.05 10.69
C THR A 61 8.38 14.72 11.32
N LEU A 62 8.28 14.74 12.66
CA LEU A 62 7.03 14.50 13.38
C LEU A 62 5.97 15.57 13.10
N LEU A 63 6.40 16.84 13.00
CA LEU A 63 5.52 17.93 12.58
C LEU A 63 4.98 17.68 11.17
N MET A 64 5.84 17.32 10.21
CA MET A 64 5.44 17.00 8.84
C MET A 64 4.47 15.81 8.81
N CYS A 65 4.75 14.73 9.54
CA CYS A 65 3.85 13.57 9.63
C CYS A 65 2.46 13.97 10.16
N THR A 66 2.40 14.84 11.17
CA THR A 66 1.15 15.37 11.70
C THR A 66 0.39 16.18 10.66
N LEU A 67 1.09 17.09 9.95
CA LEU A 67 0.50 17.90 8.89
C LEU A 67 -0.02 17.03 7.74
N CYS A 68 0.72 16.01 7.32
CA CYS A 68 0.27 15.06 6.30
C CYS A 68 -1.03 14.36 6.70
N LEU A 69 -1.12 13.85 7.93
CA LEU A 69 -2.35 13.22 8.43
C LEU A 69 -3.52 14.21 8.51
N LEU A 70 -3.26 15.44 8.96
CA LEU A 70 -4.28 16.51 8.98
C LEU A 70 -4.76 16.83 7.57
N CYS A 71 -3.87 16.95 6.59
CA CYS A 71 -4.23 17.16 5.19
C CYS A 71 -5.03 15.98 4.63
N CYS A 72 -4.70 14.73 4.97
CA CYS A 72 -5.49 13.56 4.57
C CYS A 72 -6.92 13.63 5.12
N TRP A 73 -7.06 14.03 6.39
CA TRP A 73 -8.36 14.14 7.05
C TRP A 73 -9.19 15.33 6.55
N LEU A 74 -8.58 16.51 6.46
CA LEU A 74 -9.21 17.74 5.98
C LEU A 74 -9.63 17.61 4.52
N GLY A 75 -8.73 17.10 3.66
CA GLY A 75 -9.01 16.89 2.25
C GLY A 75 -10.19 15.94 2.02
N TYR A 76 -10.34 14.93 2.86
CA TYR A 76 -11.48 14.02 2.78
C TYR A 76 -12.80 14.64 3.28
N ARG A 77 -12.74 15.52 4.29
CA ARG A 77 -13.94 16.23 4.80
C ARG A 77 -14.42 17.34 3.87
N LEU A 78 -13.50 18.00 3.17
CA LEU A 78 -13.82 19.05 2.21
C LEU A 78 -14.45 18.40 0.98
N ARG A 79 -15.79 18.39 0.93
CA ARG A 79 -16.52 17.87 -0.22
C ARG A 79 -16.31 18.80 -1.43
N PRO A 80 -15.88 18.28 -2.59
CA PRO A 80 -15.85 19.06 -3.81
C PRO A 80 -17.26 19.53 -4.18
N HIS A 81 -17.34 20.67 -4.89
CA HIS A 81 -18.61 21.27 -5.26
C HIS A 81 -19.45 20.28 -6.09
N PRO A 82 -20.75 20.06 -5.76
CA PRO A 82 -21.57 19.03 -6.38
C PRO A 82 -21.66 19.17 -7.90
N GLY A 83 -21.73 20.41 -8.41
CA GLY A 83 -21.74 20.67 -9.86
C GLY A 83 -20.46 20.24 -10.60
N VAL A 84 -19.32 20.12 -9.93
CA VAL A 84 -18.09 19.54 -10.52
C VAL A 84 -18.20 18.03 -10.55
N MET A 85 -18.72 17.42 -9.48
CA MET A 85 -18.88 15.97 -9.39
C MET A 85 -19.89 15.44 -10.42
N GLU A 86 -21.00 16.14 -10.64
CA GLU A 86 -21.99 15.78 -11.66
C GLU A 86 -21.40 15.82 -13.08
N ARG A 87 -20.55 16.81 -13.39
CA ARG A 87 -19.87 16.88 -14.69
C ARG A 87 -18.86 15.77 -14.91
N LEU A 88 -18.29 15.23 -13.83
CA LEU A 88 -17.34 14.11 -13.87
C LEU A 88 -18.03 12.73 -13.76
N ASN A 89 -19.35 12.70 -13.59
CA ASN A 89 -20.10 11.46 -13.48
C ASN A 89 -20.35 10.84 -14.86
N VAL A 90 -19.31 10.18 -15.39
CA VAL A 90 -19.38 9.46 -16.67
C VAL A 90 -19.89 8.04 -16.41
N PRO A 91 -20.94 7.57 -17.12
CA PRO A 91 -21.43 6.22 -16.97
C PRO A 91 -20.34 5.21 -17.38
N ILE A 92 -20.08 4.24 -16.51
CA ILE A 92 -19.03 3.25 -16.72
C ILE A 92 -19.57 2.11 -17.60
N ASP A 93 -19.07 2.05 -18.83
CA ASP A 93 -19.22 0.89 -19.71
C ASP A 93 -18.26 -0.22 -19.26
N SER A 94 -18.81 -1.40 -18.94
CA SER A 94 -18.03 -2.52 -18.39
C SER A 94 -17.01 -3.09 -19.40
N GLY A 95 -17.31 -3.05 -20.70
CA GLY A 95 -16.40 -3.54 -21.75
C GLY A 95 -15.22 -2.60 -21.92
N ARG A 96 -15.49 -1.29 -22.02
CA ARG A 96 -14.44 -0.26 -22.12
C ARG A 96 -13.59 -0.18 -20.85
N PHE A 97 -14.20 -0.41 -19.69
CA PHE A 97 -13.49 -0.46 -18.41
C PHE A 97 -12.48 -1.61 -18.37
N LEU A 98 -12.86 -2.81 -18.81
CA LEU A 98 -11.94 -3.95 -18.90
C LEU A 98 -10.81 -3.70 -19.90
N GLN A 99 -11.12 -3.14 -21.07
CA GLN A 99 -10.11 -2.79 -22.08
C GLN A 99 -9.08 -1.79 -21.52
N GLY A 100 -9.54 -0.77 -20.80
CA GLY A 100 -8.65 0.17 -20.11
C GLY A 100 -7.73 -0.51 -19.10
N GLY A 101 -8.26 -1.45 -18.30
CA GLY A 101 -7.47 -2.26 -17.37
C GLY A 101 -6.39 -3.07 -18.09
N ILE A 102 -6.75 -3.77 -19.18
CA ILE A 102 -5.80 -4.57 -19.97
C ILE A 102 -4.69 -3.69 -20.54
N VAL A 103 -5.02 -2.51 -21.07
CA VAL A 103 -4.02 -1.57 -21.60
C VAL A 103 -3.04 -1.14 -20.50
N LEU A 104 -3.53 -0.82 -19.30
CA LEU A 104 -2.67 -0.46 -18.16
C LEU A 104 -1.74 -1.61 -17.76
N VAL A 105 -2.25 -2.85 -17.76
CA VAL A 105 -1.45 -4.05 -17.48
C VAL A 105 -0.37 -4.25 -18.53
N LEU A 106 -0.70 -4.10 -19.82
CA LEU A 106 0.27 -4.24 -20.92
C LEU A 106 1.37 -3.17 -20.85
N ILE A 107 1.00 -1.92 -20.58
CA ILE A 107 1.97 -0.82 -20.38
C ILE A 107 2.86 -1.14 -19.18
N GLY A 108 2.26 -1.53 -18.04
CA GLY A 108 3.01 -1.90 -16.83
C GLY A 108 4.02 -3.02 -17.10
N TRP A 109 3.61 -4.07 -17.81
CA TRP A 109 4.48 -5.17 -18.22
C TRP A 109 5.62 -4.70 -19.14
N TYR A 110 5.30 -3.93 -20.18
CA TYR A 110 6.29 -3.43 -21.12
C TYR A 110 7.39 -2.63 -20.43
N PHE A 111 7.01 -1.70 -19.54
CA PHE A 111 7.98 -0.88 -18.82
C PHE A 111 8.72 -1.64 -17.73
N THR A 112 8.10 -2.65 -17.11
CA THR A 112 8.78 -3.54 -16.15
C THR A 112 9.86 -4.37 -16.86
N LEU A 113 9.58 -4.89 -18.05
CA LEU A 113 10.58 -5.61 -18.86
C LEU A 113 11.71 -4.68 -19.31
N LYS A 114 11.39 -3.45 -19.72
CA LYS A 114 12.40 -2.43 -20.07
C LYS A 114 13.26 -2.04 -18.87
N PHE A 115 12.67 -1.94 -17.69
CA PHE A 115 13.41 -1.69 -16.45
C PHE A 115 14.42 -2.81 -16.16
N GLY A 116 14.02 -4.07 -16.36
CA GLY A 116 14.93 -5.22 -16.20
C GLY A 116 16.05 -5.31 -17.25
N SER A 117 15.97 -4.56 -18.34
CA SER A 117 17.01 -4.52 -19.39
C SER A 117 18.05 -3.41 -19.22
N LEU A 118 17.93 -2.57 -18.20
CA LEU A 118 18.90 -1.52 -17.87
C LEU A 118 20.19 -2.15 -17.31
N ALA A 119 21.34 -1.56 -17.63
CA ALA A 119 22.63 -2.00 -17.09
C ALA A 119 22.72 -1.73 -15.57
N GLU A 120 23.42 -2.59 -14.82
CA GLU A 120 23.54 -2.46 -13.34
C GLU A 120 24.14 -1.11 -12.89
N GLU A 121 24.95 -0.47 -13.74
CA GLU A 121 25.52 0.86 -13.50
C GLU A 121 24.45 1.96 -13.45
N GLU A 122 23.37 1.84 -14.22
CA GLU A 122 22.23 2.77 -14.20
C GLU A 122 21.25 2.51 -13.04
N LEU A 123 21.33 1.32 -12.42
CA LEU A 123 20.52 0.90 -11.27
C LEU A 123 21.16 1.24 -9.91
N SER A 124 22.49 1.36 -9.85
CA SER A 124 23.26 1.54 -8.61
C SER A 124 23.49 3.00 -8.23
N SER A 125 23.61 3.89 -9.21
CA SER A 125 23.58 5.35 -9.02
C SER A 125 22.15 5.81 -8.73
N GLN A 126 21.96 6.78 -7.82
CA GLN A 126 20.65 7.31 -7.42
C GLN A 126 19.65 7.32 -8.58
N MET A 127 18.60 6.50 -8.49
CA MET A 127 17.59 6.29 -9.54
C MET A 127 16.97 7.63 -9.97
N THR A 128 17.55 8.24 -11.00
CA THR A 128 17.14 9.52 -11.56
C THR A 128 17.07 9.38 -13.08
N GLY A 129 16.08 9.99 -13.73
CA GLY A 129 15.89 9.90 -15.18
C GLY A 129 15.10 8.67 -15.64
N ILE A 130 15.65 7.90 -16.59
CA ILE A 130 14.93 6.86 -17.34
C ILE A 130 14.46 5.71 -16.43
N GLY A 131 15.27 5.29 -15.45
CA GLY A 131 14.89 4.24 -14.50
C GLY A 131 13.65 4.62 -13.68
N THR A 132 13.54 5.88 -13.24
CA THR A 132 12.36 6.39 -12.52
C THR A 132 11.12 6.41 -13.42
N ILE A 133 11.28 6.79 -14.69
CA ILE A 133 10.19 6.79 -15.68
C ILE A 133 9.67 5.36 -15.89
N TYR A 134 10.56 4.39 -16.03
CA TYR A 134 10.18 2.99 -16.23
C TYR A 134 9.51 2.41 -14.99
N LEU A 135 9.98 2.72 -13.78
CA LEU A 135 9.31 2.33 -12.54
C LEU A 135 7.91 2.97 -12.41
N PHE A 136 7.77 4.24 -12.78
CA PHE A 136 6.49 4.94 -12.74
C PHE A 136 5.46 4.26 -13.66
N PHE A 137 5.84 4.03 -14.93
CA PHE A 137 4.94 3.35 -15.87
C PHE A 137 4.76 1.87 -15.56
N GLY A 138 5.77 1.20 -14.99
CA GLY A 138 5.65 -0.15 -14.44
C GLY A 138 4.61 -0.23 -13.32
N GLY A 139 4.51 0.83 -12.51
CA GLY A 139 3.49 1.00 -11.46
C GLY A 139 2.05 1.03 -11.97
N LEU A 140 1.81 1.19 -13.28
CA LEU A 140 0.45 1.10 -13.86
C LEU A 140 -0.14 -0.32 -13.77
N ILE A 141 0.68 -1.33 -13.45
CA ILE A 141 0.20 -2.69 -13.22
C ILE A 141 -0.74 -2.80 -12.01
N TYR A 142 -0.57 -1.97 -10.97
CA TYR A 142 -1.42 -1.99 -9.77
C TYR A 142 -2.86 -1.51 -10.06
N PRO A 143 -3.09 -0.32 -10.65
CA PRO A 143 -4.44 0.07 -11.05
C PRO A 143 -5.01 -0.85 -12.14
N GLY A 144 -4.18 -1.35 -13.06
CA GLY A 144 -4.59 -2.35 -14.05
C GLY A 144 -5.11 -3.63 -13.42
N PHE A 145 -4.39 -4.17 -12.41
CA PHE A 145 -4.81 -5.32 -11.61
C PHE A 145 -6.16 -5.07 -10.93
N ALA A 146 -6.33 -3.94 -10.25
CA ALA A 146 -7.57 -3.61 -9.56
C ALA A 146 -8.78 -3.59 -10.51
N ILE A 147 -8.62 -2.99 -11.71
CA ILE A 147 -9.67 -2.91 -12.73
C ILE A 147 -10.01 -4.29 -13.29
N CYS A 148 -8.99 -5.07 -13.68
CA CYS A 148 -9.18 -6.41 -14.22
C CYS A 148 -9.83 -7.34 -13.17
N PHE A 149 -9.37 -7.28 -11.92
CA PHE A 149 -9.91 -8.09 -10.83
C PHE A 149 -11.37 -7.75 -10.52
N TYR A 150 -11.70 -6.46 -10.43
CA TYR A 150 -13.08 -6.01 -10.28
C TYR A 150 -13.97 -6.50 -11.43
N SER A 151 -13.50 -6.37 -12.67
CA SER A 151 -14.23 -6.84 -13.85
C SER A 151 -14.40 -8.36 -13.87
N ALA A 152 -13.38 -9.12 -13.45
CA ALA A 152 -13.42 -10.58 -13.35
C ALA A 152 -14.45 -11.06 -12.34
N LEU A 153 -14.51 -10.41 -11.18
CA LEU A 153 -15.50 -10.72 -10.14
C LEU A 153 -16.93 -10.34 -10.54
N ARG A 154 -17.12 -9.28 -11.35
CA ARG A 154 -18.45 -8.81 -11.76
C ARG A 154 -19.01 -9.54 -12.98
N SER A 155 -18.18 -9.76 -14.01
CA SER A 155 -18.62 -10.32 -15.30
C SER A 155 -18.36 -11.83 -15.44
N GLY A 156 -17.44 -12.39 -14.66
CA GLY A 156 -17.03 -13.80 -14.77
C GLY A 156 -16.32 -14.16 -16.08
N GLY A 157 -15.98 -13.18 -16.93
CA GLY A 157 -15.38 -13.44 -18.24
C GLY A 157 -13.97 -14.03 -18.16
N PHE A 158 -13.68 -15.00 -19.00
CA PHE A 158 -12.34 -15.63 -19.10
C PHE A 158 -11.23 -14.59 -19.32
N LEU A 159 -11.46 -13.62 -20.21
CA LEU A 159 -10.49 -12.55 -20.49
C LEU A 159 -10.17 -11.68 -19.26
N ALA A 160 -11.15 -11.45 -18.38
CA ALA A 160 -10.95 -10.66 -17.17
C ALA A 160 -10.13 -11.43 -16.13
N TRP A 161 -10.37 -12.74 -15.99
CA TRP A 161 -9.55 -13.61 -15.16
C TRP A 161 -8.13 -13.77 -15.69
N ALA A 162 -7.96 -13.92 -17.01
CA ALA A 162 -6.65 -13.97 -17.65
C ALA A 162 -5.87 -12.67 -17.43
N GLY A 163 -6.52 -11.50 -17.62
CA GLY A 163 -5.90 -10.19 -17.37
C GLY A 163 -5.52 -10.00 -15.89
N THR A 164 -6.38 -10.45 -14.97
CA THR A 164 -6.10 -10.44 -13.53
C THR A 164 -4.89 -11.29 -13.20
N ALA A 165 -4.83 -12.53 -13.71
CA ALA A 165 -3.72 -13.44 -13.45
C ALA A 165 -2.40 -12.88 -13.99
N ALA A 166 -2.42 -12.36 -15.22
CA ALA A 166 -1.25 -11.70 -15.82
C ALA A 166 -0.79 -10.47 -15.01
N ALA A 167 -1.72 -9.68 -14.52
CA ALA A 167 -1.41 -8.50 -13.69
C ALA A 167 -0.93 -8.88 -12.29
N ALA A 168 -1.37 -10.01 -11.74
CA ALA A 168 -1.01 -10.48 -10.39
C ALA A 168 0.43 -10.97 -10.28
N ILE A 169 1.06 -11.40 -11.39
CA ILE A 169 2.43 -11.93 -11.39
C ILE A 169 3.42 -10.91 -10.81
N SER A 170 3.39 -9.66 -11.28
CA SER A 170 4.32 -8.63 -10.83
C SER A 170 4.18 -8.27 -9.33
N PRO A 171 2.98 -7.94 -8.80
CA PRO A 171 2.83 -7.64 -7.38
C PRO A 171 3.07 -8.88 -6.49
N LEU A 172 2.73 -10.10 -6.94
CA LEU A 172 3.09 -11.32 -6.21
C LEU A 172 4.60 -11.52 -6.18
N GLN A 173 5.29 -11.29 -7.29
CA GLN A 173 6.74 -11.40 -7.35
C GLN A 173 7.40 -10.36 -6.43
N ALA A 174 6.92 -9.11 -6.43
CA ALA A 174 7.37 -8.04 -5.56
C ALA A 174 7.12 -8.33 -4.07
N ALA A 175 5.98 -8.94 -3.75
CA ALA A 175 5.62 -9.30 -2.38
C ALA A 175 6.44 -10.48 -1.84
N VAL A 176 6.59 -11.55 -2.64
CA VAL A 176 7.20 -12.82 -2.20
C VAL A 176 8.73 -12.81 -2.31
N PHE A 177 9.28 -12.39 -3.45
CA PHE A 177 10.73 -12.48 -3.69
C PHE A 177 11.49 -11.27 -3.16
N TYR A 178 10.91 -10.07 -3.29
CA TYR A 178 11.59 -8.84 -2.90
C TYR A 178 11.15 -8.30 -1.53
N GLY A 179 10.16 -8.93 -0.89
CA GLY A 179 9.64 -8.52 0.43
C GLY A 179 9.18 -7.06 0.47
N ARG A 180 8.74 -6.49 -0.66
CA ARG A 180 8.41 -5.06 -0.74
C ARG A 180 7.06 -4.81 -0.06
N ARG A 181 7.07 -3.96 0.97
CA ARG A 181 5.92 -3.71 1.85
C ARG A 181 4.78 -2.95 1.16
N GLU A 182 5.11 -1.98 0.31
CA GLU A 182 4.14 -1.16 -0.43
C GLU A 182 3.33 -2.00 -1.47
N PRO A 183 3.96 -2.78 -2.36
CA PRO A 183 3.25 -3.66 -3.30
C PRO A 183 2.29 -4.64 -2.63
N THR A 184 2.69 -5.23 -1.49
CA THR A 184 1.84 -6.14 -0.72
C THR A 184 0.61 -5.41 -0.17
N ALA A 185 0.79 -4.21 0.39
CA ALA A 185 -0.32 -3.40 0.87
C ALA A 185 -1.28 -3.01 -0.27
N LEU A 186 -0.74 -2.60 -1.43
CA LEU A 186 -1.55 -2.25 -2.60
C LEU A 186 -2.33 -3.45 -3.13
N LEU A 187 -1.73 -4.64 -3.19
CA LEU A 187 -2.40 -5.86 -3.62
C LEU A 187 -3.53 -6.24 -2.66
N LEU A 188 -3.26 -6.27 -1.34
CA LEU A 188 -4.27 -6.58 -0.33
C LEU A 188 -5.42 -5.57 -0.33
N LEU A 189 -5.10 -4.28 -0.48
CA LEU A 189 -6.10 -3.22 -0.58
C LEU A 189 -6.94 -3.33 -1.86
N SER A 190 -6.32 -3.61 -3.01
CA SER A 190 -7.04 -3.82 -4.27
C SER A 190 -8.00 -5.00 -4.19
N LEU A 191 -7.57 -6.11 -3.57
CA LEU A 191 -8.42 -7.27 -3.30
C LEU A 191 -9.58 -6.91 -2.37
N GLY A 192 -9.27 -6.28 -1.24
CA GLY A 192 -10.24 -5.90 -0.21
C GLY A 192 -11.31 -4.94 -0.74
N LEU A 193 -10.91 -3.87 -1.43
CA LEU A 193 -11.82 -2.90 -2.02
C LEU A 193 -12.69 -3.51 -3.11
N SER A 194 -12.11 -4.32 -4.01
CA SER A 194 -12.88 -4.96 -5.07
C SER A 194 -13.97 -5.89 -4.51
N LEU A 195 -13.65 -6.65 -3.44
CA LEU A 195 -14.63 -7.47 -2.73
C LEU A 195 -15.68 -6.62 -1.99
N TYR A 196 -15.27 -5.51 -1.38
CA TYR A 196 -16.18 -4.58 -0.70
C TYR A 196 -17.19 -3.97 -1.66
N PHE A 197 -16.75 -3.46 -2.82
CA PHE A 197 -17.63 -2.83 -3.79
C PHE A 197 -18.62 -3.81 -4.43
N ILE A 198 -18.27 -5.08 -4.58
CA ILE A 198 -19.14 -6.08 -5.22
C ILE A 198 -20.10 -6.72 -4.22
N LYS A 199 -19.60 -7.13 -3.04
CA LYS A 199 -20.41 -7.87 -2.06
C LYS A 199 -21.05 -6.96 -1.01
N GLY A 200 -20.68 -5.68 -0.93
CA GLY A 200 -21.15 -4.75 0.11
C GLY A 200 -20.79 -5.18 1.54
N ARG A 201 -19.89 -6.16 1.70
CA ARG A 201 -19.60 -6.77 3.00
C ARG A 201 -18.61 -5.93 3.77
N ARG A 202 -19.06 -5.41 4.91
CA ARG A 202 -18.21 -4.69 5.86
C ARG A 202 -17.14 -5.64 6.43
N PRO A 203 -15.88 -5.21 6.54
CA PRO A 203 -14.84 -6.04 7.13
C PRO A 203 -15.20 -6.26 8.61
N PRO A 204 -15.13 -7.49 9.13
CA PRO A 204 -15.33 -7.74 10.55
C PRO A 204 -14.19 -7.06 11.33
N ARG A 205 -14.53 -6.55 12.54
CA ARG A 205 -13.58 -5.85 13.43
C ARG A 205 -12.29 -6.63 13.67
N LEU A 206 -12.42 -7.95 13.77
CA LEU A 206 -11.29 -8.85 13.99
C LEU A 206 -10.30 -8.84 12.83
N ILE A 207 -10.76 -8.76 11.57
CA ILE A 207 -9.85 -8.68 10.41
C ILE A 207 -9.11 -7.35 10.40
N VAL A 208 -9.78 -6.24 10.75
CA VAL A 208 -9.12 -4.93 10.83
C VAL A 208 -8.03 -4.93 11.90
N LEU A 209 -8.34 -5.45 13.09
CA LEU A 209 -7.40 -5.53 14.19
C LEU A 209 -6.24 -6.48 13.86
N ALA A 210 -6.54 -7.66 13.29
CA ALA A 210 -5.53 -8.60 12.83
C ALA A 210 -4.64 -8.03 11.74
N ALA A 211 -5.17 -7.21 10.82
CA ALA A 211 -4.38 -6.56 9.78
C ALA A 211 -3.44 -5.49 10.34
N ILE A 212 -3.89 -4.68 11.32
CA ILE A 212 -3.06 -3.66 11.95
C ILE A 212 -1.97 -4.31 12.81
N VAL A 213 -2.35 -5.23 13.71
CA VAL A 213 -1.39 -5.94 14.57
C VAL A 213 -0.44 -6.79 13.74
N GLY A 214 -0.97 -7.54 12.77
CA GLY A 214 -0.18 -8.31 11.83
C GLY A 214 0.76 -7.44 11.01
N GLY A 215 0.36 -6.23 10.61
CA GLY A 215 1.23 -5.26 9.95
C GLY A 215 2.38 -4.79 10.84
N ILE A 216 2.09 -4.43 12.09
CA ILE A 216 3.12 -4.00 13.07
C ILE A 216 4.18 -5.08 13.27
N ILE A 217 3.77 -6.35 13.29
CA ILE A 217 4.68 -7.50 13.47
C ILE A 217 5.39 -7.85 12.15
N ALA A 218 4.66 -7.99 11.04
CA ALA A 218 5.21 -8.45 9.76
C ALA A 218 6.22 -7.47 9.13
N ILE A 219 6.12 -6.18 9.43
CA ILE A 219 7.00 -5.16 8.83
C ILE A 219 8.44 -5.27 9.33
N PRO A 220 8.73 -5.29 10.64
CA PRO A 220 10.06 -5.62 11.15
C PRO A 220 10.59 -6.93 10.56
N LEU A 221 9.77 -7.99 10.56
CA LEU A 221 10.12 -9.31 10.02
C LEU A 221 10.53 -9.27 8.54
N THR A 222 9.80 -8.54 7.70
CA THR A 222 10.16 -8.39 6.27
C THR A 222 11.48 -7.65 6.06
N GLY A 223 11.88 -6.80 7.01
CA GLY A 223 13.19 -6.13 6.97
C GLY A 223 14.35 -7.11 7.18
N GLU A 224 14.19 -8.08 8.07
CA GLU A 224 15.16 -9.15 8.31
C GLU A 224 15.09 -10.25 7.25
N TYR A 225 13.89 -10.61 6.79
CA TYR A 225 13.73 -11.49 5.63
C TYR A 225 14.46 -10.95 4.41
N ARG A 226 14.44 -9.63 4.17
CA ARG A 226 15.20 -9.02 3.07
C ARG A 226 16.73 -9.16 3.25
N LYS A 227 17.23 -9.21 4.48
CA LYS A 227 18.66 -9.45 4.75
C LYS A 227 19.04 -10.92 4.53
N LEU A 228 18.14 -11.86 4.88
CA LEU A 228 18.34 -13.31 4.76
C LEU A 228 18.05 -13.86 3.35
N ALA A 229 17.06 -13.30 2.65
CA ALA A 229 16.67 -13.69 1.29
C ALA A 229 17.68 -13.26 0.21
N ALA A 230 18.75 -12.55 0.60
CA ALA A 230 19.90 -12.33 -0.28
C ALA A 230 20.67 -13.63 -0.58
N ASP A 231 20.59 -14.62 0.33
CA ASP A 231 21.35 -15.88 0.20
C ASP A 231 20.48 -17.10 -0.20
N ASP A 232 19.24 -17.25 0.31
CA ASP A 232 18.29 -18.30 -0.14
C ASP A 232 16.81 -17.96 0.17
N PRO A 233 15.97 -17.66 -0.86
CA PRO A 233 14.60 -17.16 -0.68
C PRO A 233 13.59 -18.21 -0.17
N LEU A 234 13.85 -19.51 -0.32
CA LEU A 234 12.93 -20.57 0.15
C LEU A 234 13.34 -21.13 1.52
N GLY A 235 14.63 -21.04 1.88
CA GLY A 235 15.15 -21.35 3.22
C GLY A 235 14.76 -20.31 4.27
N ALA A 236 14.81 -19.02 3.92
CA ALA A 236 14.48 -17.92 4.83
C ALA A 236 13.02 -17.90 5.32
N LEU A 237 12.09 -18.52 4.58
CA LEU A 237 10.70 -18.70 5.01
C LEU A 237 10.52 -19.78 6.08
N LYS A 238 11.48 -20.71 6.20
CA LYS A 238 11.48 -21.81 7.18
C LYS A 238 12.30 -21.53 8.45
N SER A 239 13.22 -20.57 8.40
CA SER A 239 14.13 -20.23 9.50
C SER A 239 13.71 -18.99 10.31
N ILE A 240 12.47 -18.51 10.15
CA ILE A 240 11.95 -17.43 11.02
C ILE A 240 11.65 -18.06 12.38
N ASP A 241 12.64 -18.01 13.27
CA ASP A 241 12.47 -18.33 14.69
C ASP A 241 11.75 -17.15 15.36
N PHE A 242 10.47 -17.37 15.68
CA PHE A 242 9.58 -16.38 16.29
C PHE A 242 9.96 -16.02 17.74
N GLU A 243 10.86 -16.77 18.38
CA GLU A 243 11.21 -16.64 19.80
C GLU A 243 12.36 -15.66 20.08
N GLU A 244 13.34 -15.50 19.17
CA GLU A 244 14.48 -14.58 19.39
C GLU A 244 14.16 -13.11 19.10
N GLN A 245 13.11 -12.82 18.31
CA GLN A 245 12.80 -11.46 17.86
C GLN A 245 12.03 -10.58 18.86
N PHE A 246 11.56 -11.16 19.98
CA PHE A 246 10.82 -10.46 21.02
C PHE A 246 11.52 -10.42 22.40
N ALA A 247 12.79 -10.86 22.47
CA ALA A 247 13.67 -10.72 23.65
C ALA A 247 14.50 -9.42 23.57
#